data_AF-A0A8H5LDG6-F1
#
_entry.id   AF-A0A8H5LDG6-F1
#
_cell.length_a   1.000
_cell.length_b   1.000
_cell.length_c   1.000
_cell.angle_alpha   90.00
_cell.angle_beta   90.00
_cell.angle_gamma   90.00
#
_symmetry.space_group_name_H-M   'P 1'
#
loop_
_entity.id
_entity.type
_entity.pdbx_description
1 polymer ?
#
loop_
_entity_poly.entity_id
_entity_poly.type
_entity_poly.pdbx_seq_one_letter_code
_entity_poly.pdbx_strand_id
1 'polypeptide(L)'
;MLDDDASTTQDPIIYQAPYHAGVMVDPSLDQIKAANWTSIIKTNKSLRKLLQTYFLTEYTFFPAFQKDYFLQDMASGRKEYCSSLLVHAVLASACHGYSSTNHRSRFWNPETLGYRCLAEARRLWELEIGHAQLTTIQAAIVLAIVHDANGRDEEGRAYLAQAVAAAHAIQLFSPQKSGDDREFNSRAVTAWALFGLQAVHSFHVFKAPLLLMPPSIPLPDQDECYGDFVLRFPAAKGPVSVNYANTFRTLSEFRLIMNDVAAVFFSDLKNTPDSTVNRIKGFCIRLDSWYQNLPPDLKTREISFPWQLKLHMHYYNLIIYLLETLRMTSTPALVDESVQKVLSDAKIRMETLLRLYYLRHGFESYDIFVISLLAFIGFMQAKTLDSAETASLESRRSTVVLVAKGLQDQSQNCYLARVVFRILKISVGSENQFLLKEVDNEEEDDEAERVMEEQVKSSWPIDLEWIDVDPEKKRLDNLIRRTRELEFDESCP
;
A
#
# COMPACT_ATOMS: atom_id res chain seq x y z
N MET A 1 3.41 46.32 -25.26
CA MET A 1 2.94 45.77 -23.98
C MET A 1 1.77 44.86 -24.30
N LEU A 2 2.07 43.61 -24.57
CA LEU A 2 1.13 42.50 -24.49
C LEU A 2 1.86 41.51 -23.60
N ASP A 3 1.39 41.40 -22.36
CA ASP A 3 1.88 40.42 -21.40
C ASP A 3 1.56 39.03 -21.94
N ASP A 4 2.62 38.26 -22.19
CA ASP A 4 2.53 36.83 -22.40
C ASP A 4 2.08 36.21 -21.07
N ASP A 5 0.85 35.72 -21.08
CA ASP A 5 0.26 34.90 -20.03
C ASP A 5 0.94 33.52 -20.07
N ALA A 6 2.12 33.45 -19.45
CA ALA A 6 2.85 32.20 -19.19
C ALA A 6 2.10 31.39 -18.11
N SER A 7 0.92 30.90 -18.46
CA SER A 7 0.17 29.97 -17.63
C SER A 7 0.77 28.56 -17.72
N THR A 8 1.31 28.16 -16.59
CA THR A 8 1.74 26.83 -16.16
C THR A 8 0.91 25.68 -16.75
N THR A 9 1.44 25.01 -17.77
CA THR A 9 1.21 23.56 -17.98
C THR A 9 2.57 22.87 -17.86
N GLN A 10 2.98 22.65 -16.61
CA GLN A 10 4.18 21.87 -16.30
C GLN A 10 3.97 20.43 -16.82
N ASP A 11 4.79 20.06 -17.81
CA ASP A 11 4.96 18.75 -18.45
C ASP A 11 3.68 17.99 -18.88
N PRO A 12 3.13 18.23 -20.10
CA PRO A 12 1.97 17.49 -20.60
C PRO A 12 2.19 15.96 -20.68
N ILE A 13 3.44 15.49 -20.65
CA ILE A 13 3.76 14.07 -20.75
C ILE A 13 3.24 13.26 -19.56
N ILE A 14 3.19 13.84 -18.35
CA ILE A 14 2.72 13.13 -17.14
C ILE A 14 1.23 12.79 -17.21
N TYR A 15 0.48 13.50 -18.06
CA TYR A 15 -0.93 13.26 -18.33
C TYR A 15 -1.19 12.40 -19.58
N GLN A 16 -0.16 12.17 -20.39
CA GLN A 16 -0.27 11.48 -21.68
C GLN A 16 0.35 10.07 -21.65
N ALA A 17 1.23 9.79 -20.69
CA ALA A 17 1.88 8.50 -20.54
C ALA A 17 1.57 7.91 -19.16
N PRO A 18 1.33 6.60 -19.06
CA PRO A 18 1.18 5.96 -17.77
C PRO A 18 2.49 6.03 -16.99
N TYR A 19 2.38 6.15 -15.67
CA TYR A 19 3.55 6.33 -14.79
C TYR A 19 4.61 5.23 -14.97
N HIS A 20 4.18 3.97 -15.15
CA HIS A 20 5.05 2.83 -15.33
C HIS A 20 5.80 2.81 -16.68
N ALA A 21 5.47 3.70 -17.63
CA ALA A 21 6.27 3.93 -18.83
C ALA A 21 7.51 4.78 -18.55
N GLY A 22 7.53 5.51 -17.43
CA GLY A 22 8.68 6.27 -16.96
C GLY A 22 9.78 5.36 -16.41
N VAL A 23 11.02 5.82 -16.51
CA VAL A 23 12.18 5.19 -15.88
C VAL A 23 12.82 6.17 -14.93
N MET A 24 13.09 5.73 -13.70
CA MET A 24 13.83 6.52 -12.72
C MET A 24 15.29 6.69 -13.17
N VAL A 25 15.78 7.92 -13.16
CA VAL A 25 17.16 8.29 -13.47
C VAL A 25 17.84 8.76 -12.19
N ASP A 26 18.96 8.13 -11.86
CA ASP A 26 19.79 8.51 -10.71
C ASP A 26 21.25 8.15 -11.01
N PRO A 27 22.21 9.09 -10.90
CA PRO A 27 23.61 8.84 -11.21
C PRO A 27 24.25 7.73 -10.35
N SER A 28 23.77 7.52 -9.13
CA SER A 28 24.30 6.49 -8.23
C SER A 28 24.00 5.09 -8.73
N LEU A 29 22.86 4.89 -9.42
CA LEU A 29 22.47 3.60 -10.01
C LEU A 29 23.46 3.09 -11.07
N ASP A 30 24.18 4.00 -11.73
CA ASP A 30 25.18 3.64 -12.73
C ASP A 30 26.46 3.08 -12.13
N GLN A 31 26.75 3.42 -10.88
CA GLN A 31 28.01 3.11 -10.18
C GLN A 31 27.93 1.81 -9.37
N ILE A 32 26.72 1.31 -9.10
CA ILE A 32 26.50 0.10 -8.28
C ILE A 32 27.00 -1.15 -9.01
N LYS A 33 27.78 -1.96 -8.29
CA LYS A 33 28.26 -3.27 -8.73
C LYS A 33 27.51 -4.38 -8.00
N ALA A 34 26.78 -5.22 -8.75
CA ALA A 34 25.96 -6.30 -8.19
C ALA A 34 26.76 -7.29 -7.34
N ALA A 35 27.96 -7.64 -7.80
CA ALA A 35 28.84 -8.58 -7.12
C ALA A 35 29.23 -8.15 -5.69
N ASN A 36 29.12 -6.87 -5.34
CA ASN A 36 29.42 -6.38 -4.00
C ASN A 36 28.29 -6.66 -2.99
N TRP A 37 27.06 -6.90 -3.47
CA TRP A 37 25.87 -6.91 -2.63
C TRP A 37 25.09 -8.22 -2.67
N THR A 38 25.13 -8.95 -3.78
CA THR A 38 24.36 -10.17 -3.95
C THR A 38 25.06 -11.16 -4.88
N SER A 39 24.95 -12.44 -4.57
CA SER A 39 25.37 -13.54 -5.44
C SER A 39 24.23 -14.04 -6.34
N ILE A 40 22.98 -13.61 -6.10
CA ILE A 40 21.78 -14.04 -6.83
C ILE A 40 21.68 -13.30 -8.16
N ILE A 41 21.81 -11.97 -8.13
CA ILE A 41 21.73 -11.13 -9.34
C ILE A 41 23.09 -11.09 -10.03
N LYS A 42 23.16 -11.64 -11.25
CA LYS A 42 24.43 -11.83 -11.98
C LYS A 42 24.91 -10.62 -12.76
N THR A 43 24.05 -9.65 -13.06
CA THR A 43 24.43 -8.49 -13.89
C THR A 43 24.03 -7.16 -13.24
N ASN A 44 24.86 -6.13 -13.43
CA ASN A 44 24.55 -4.78 -12.97
C ASN A 44 23.28 -4.22 -13.65
N LYS A 45 23.02 -4.63 -14.90
CA LYS A 45 21.81 -4.22 -15.64
C LYS A 45 20.54 -4.74 -14.97
N SER A 46 20.50 -6.01 -14.61
CA SER A 46 19.35 -6.62 -13.91
C SER A 46 19.15 -6.00 -12.53
N LEU A 47 20.24 -5.80 -11.77
CA LEU A 47 20.18 -5.14 -10.47
C LEU A 47 19.59 -3.74 -10.57
N ARG A 48 20.11 -2.93 -11.51
CA ARG A 48 19.63 -1.57 -11.74
C ARG A 48 18.14 -1.54 -12.04
N LYS A 49 17.68 -2.45 -12.91
CA LYS A 49 16.27 -2.50 -13.27
C LYS A 49 15.38 -2.90 -12.10
N LEU A 50 15.82 -3.83 -11.24
CA LEU A 50 15.11 -4.20 -10.01
C LEU A 50 15.04 -3.02 -9.02
N LEU A 51 16.14 -2.31 -8.80
CA LEU A 51 16.14 -1.10 -7.95
C LEU A 51 15.18 -0.04 -8.49
N GLN A 52 15.25 0.25 -9.80
CA GLN A 52 14.30 1.17 -10.45
C GLN A 52 12.85 0.70 -10.28
N THR A 53 12.57 -0.59 -10.43
CA THR A 53 11.24 -1.15 -10.21
C THR A 53 10.76 -0.91 -8.77
N TYR A 54 11.57 -1.23 -7.75
CA TYR A 54 11.21 -1.00 -6.34
C TYR A 54 10.85 0.45 -6.05
N PHE A 55 11.69 1.39 -6.52
CA PHE A 55 11.46 2.81 -6.28
C PHE A 55 10.20 3.34 -6.96
N LEU A 56 9.84 2.78 -8.13
CA LEU A 56 8.64 3.19 -8.86
C LEU A 56 7.37 2.55 -8.27
N THR A 57 7.39 1.26 -7.92
CA THR A 57 6.16 0.54 -7.57
C THR A 57 5.81 0.60 -6.08
N GLU A 58 6.80 0.73 -5.20
CA GLU A 58 6.60 0.54 -3.75
C GLU A 58 6.99 1.77 -2.93
N TYR A 59 8.21 2.28 -3.15
CA TYR A 59 8.80 3.28 -2.27
C TYR A 59 7.99 4.58 -2.18
N THR A 60 7.31 5.00 -3.26
CA THR A 60 6.55 6.26 -3.31
C THR A 60 5.34 6.30 -2.39
N PHE A 61 4.86 5.14 -1.93
CA PHE A 61 3.76 5.06 -0.98
C PHE A 61 4.20 4.44 0.35
N PHE A 62 5.14 3.49 0.32
CA PHE A 62 5.70 2.85 1.51
C PHE A 62 7.23 2.99 1.57
N PRO A 63 7.75 4.21 1.79
CA PRO A 63 9.18 4.41 1.95
C PRO A 63 9.64 3.73 3.24
N ALA A 64 10.81 3.10 3.22
CA ALA A 64 11.41 2.44 4.39
C ALA A 64 12.67 3.13 4.89
N PHE A 65 13.35 3.88 4.03
CA PHE A 65 14.66 4.48 4.24
C PHE A 65 14.81 5.73 3.37
N GLN A 66 15.86 6.52 3.56
CA GLN A 66 16.18 7.64 2.68
C GLN A 66 16.89 7.13 1.41
N LYS A 67 16.26 7.32 0.24
CA LYS A 67 16.68 6.78 -1.07
C LYS A 67 18.12 7.12 -1.45
N ASP A 68 18.50 8.39 -1.40
CA ASP A 68 19.79 8.86 -1.89
C ASP A 68 20.93 8.29 -1.05
N TYR A 69 20.77 8.27 0.28
CA TYR A 69 21.77 7.74 1.19
C TYR A 69 21.96 6.23 0.99
N PHE A 70 20.87 5.49 0.80
CA PHE A 70 20.92 4.07 0.43
C PHE A 70 21.67 3.86 -0.88
N LEU A 71 21.32 4.60 -1.95
CA LEU A 71 21.94 4.46 -3.27
C LEU A 71 23.42 4.86 -3.27
N GLN A 72 23.78 5.94 -2.58
CA GLN A 72 25.16 6.43 -2.45
C GLN A 72 26.04 5.43 -1.68
N ASP A 73 25.54 4.87 -0.58
CA ASP A 73 26.26 3.83 0.17
C ASP A 73 26.38 2.53 -0.64
N MET A 74 25.31 2.16 -1.35
CA MET A 74 25.33 1.01 -2.25
C MET A 74 26.38 1.17 -3.36
N ALA A 75 26.48 2.36 -3.96
CA ALA A 75 27.45 2.67 -5.00
C ALA A 75 28.90 2.67 -4.48
N SER A 76 29.11 3.21 -3.28
CA SER A 76 30.44 3.31 -2.65
C SER A 76 30.89 2.07 -1.89
N GLY A 77 30.00 1.08 -1.69
CA GLY A 77 30.27 -0.12 -0.89
C GLY A 77 30.30 0.13 0.62
N ARG A 78 29.78 1.28 1.08
CA ARG A 78 29.62 1.59 2.51
C ARG A 78 28.40 0.88 3.08
N LYS A 79 28.47 0.55 4.36
CA LYS A 79 27.44 -0.24 5.05
C LYS A 79 26.61 0.53 6.08
N GLU A 80 26.67 1.86 6.06
CA GLU A 80 26.06 2.70 7.09
C GLU A 80 24.54 2.86 6.86
N TYR A 81 24.15 3.13 5.60
CA TYR A 81 22.75 3.27 5.17
C TYR A 81 22.35 2.21 4.12
N CYS A 82 23.18 1.19 3.93
CA CYS A 82 22.95 0.08 3.03
C CYS A 82 23.52 -1.20 3.64
N SER A 83 22.77 -2.30 3.69
CA SER A 83 23.27 -3.59 4.18
C SER A 83 22.89 -4.70 3.20
N SER A 84 23.60 -5.83 3.24
CA SER A 84 23.23 -6.99 2.42
C SER A 84 21.80 -7.45 2.73
N LEU A 85 21.38 -7.41 4.00
CA LEU A 85 20.01 -7.72 4.40
C LEU A 85 19.01 -6.76 3.73
N LEU A 86 19.21 -5.45 3.86
CA LEU A 86 18.32 -4.44 3.27
C LEU A 86 18.27 -4.56 1.74
N VAL A 87 19.41 -4.80 1.09
CA VAL A 87 19.46 -5.02 -0.36
C VAL A 87 18.62 -6.23 -0.77
N HIS A 88 18.74 -7.37 -0.08
CA HIS A 88 17.94 -8.55 -0.44
C HIS A 88 16.44 -8.37 -0.15
N ALA A 89 16.08 -7.63 0.90
CA ALA A 89 14.67 -7.26 1.16
C ALA A 89 14.10 -6.37 0.03
N VAL A 90 14.84 -5.33 -0.37
CA VAL A 90 14.49 -4.45 -1.51
C VAL A 90 14.36 -5.26 -2.81
N LEU A 91 15.29 -6.18 -3.06
CA LEU A 91 15.24 -7.06 -4.22
C LEU A 91 14.04 -8.01 -4.20
N ALA A 92 13.68 -8.56 -3.05
CA ALA A 92 12.49 -9.40 -2.91
C ALA A 92 11.22 -8.61 -3.23
N SER A 93 11.08 -7.39 -2.68
CA SER A 93 9.96 -6.48 -2.98
C SER A 93 9.90 -6.10 -4.47
N ALA A 94 11.05 -5.75 -5.07
CA ALA A 94 11.14 -5.42 -6.49
C ALA A 94 10.62 -6.52 -7.44
N CYS A 95 10.75 -7.79 -7.03
CA CYS A 95 10.40 -8.92 -7.89
C CYS A 95 8.90 -8.95 -8.26
N HIS A 96 8.01 -8.42 -7.40
CA HIS A 96 6.59 -8.30 -7.71
C HIS A 96 6.33 -7.40 -8.93
N GLY A 97 7.06 -6.29 -9.06
CA GLY A 97 6.95 -5.36 -10.20
C GLY A 97 7.87 -5.67 -11.39
N TYR A 98 8.72 -6.69 -11.29
CA TYR A 98 9.77 -6.94 -12.30
C TYR A 98 9.27 -7.83 -13.44
N SER A 99 8.61 -7.22 -14.42
CA SER A 99 7.94 -7.90 -15.55
C SER A 99 8.84 -8.79 -16.43
N SER A 100 10.16 -8.71 -16.32
CA SER A 100 11.09 -9.63 -17.02
C SER A 100 11.18 -11.02 -16.37
N THR A 101 10.41 -11.28 -15.31
CA THR A 101 10.34 -12.59 -14.65
C THR A 101 8.92 -13.15 -14.73
N ASN A 102 8.83 -14.45 -14.95
CA ASN A 102 7.56 -15.19 -14.96
C ASN A 102 7.20 -15.65 -13.54
N HIS A 103 5.92 -15.97 -13.32
CA HIS A 103 5.41 -16.57 -12.08
C HIS A 103 5.66 -15.74 -10.82
N ARG A 104 5.60 -14.40 -10.91
CA ARG A 104 5.88 -13.47 -9.80
C ARG A 104 4.94 -13.65 -8.60
N SER A 105 3.72 -14.12 -8.83
CA SER A 105 2.76 -14.44 -7.78
C SER A 105 2.99 -15.79 -7.10
N ARG A 106 3.86 -16.66 -7.63
CA ARG A 106 4.17 -17.99 -7.04
C ARG A 106 5.28 -17.88 -6.01
N PHE A 107 5.04 -17.15 -4.92
CA PHE A 107 6.08 -16.81 -3.95
C PHE A 107 6.68 -18.02 -3.21
N TRP A 108 6.00 -19.17 -3.19
CA TRP A 108 6.48 -20.44 -2.62
C TRP A 108 7.42 -21.20 -3.56
N ASN A 109 7.49 -20.84 -4.84
CA ASN A 109 8.30 -21.57 -5.83
C ASN A 109 9.78 -21.18 -5.70
N PRO A 110 10.67 -22.13 -5.32
CA PRO A 110 12.08 -21.86 -5.08
C PRO A 110 12.88 -21.42 -6.31
N GLU A 111 12.37 -21.69 -7.51
CA GLU A 111 13.00 -21.28 -8.77
C GLU A 111 12.76 -19.81 -9.11
N THR A 112 11.78 -19.17 -8.46
CA THR A 112 11.48 -17.76 -8.71
C THR A 112 12.55 -16.84 -8.13
N LEU A 113 12.78 -15.72 -8.82
CA LEU A 113 13.73 -14.72 -8.34
C LEU A 113 13.29 -14.13 -7.00
N GLY A 114 11.99 -13.86 -6.85
CA GLY A 114 11.39 -13.34 -5.62
C GLY A 114 11.65 -14.25 -4.42
N TYR A 115 11.39 -15.56 -4.56
CA TYR A 115 11.68 -16.52 -3.49
C TYR A 115 13.15 -16.50 -3.10
N ARG A 116 14.08 -16.56 -4.07
CA ARG A 116 15.52 -16.63 -3.78
C ARG A 116 16.01 -15.39 -3.04
N CYS A 117 15.57 -14.21 -3.46
CA CYS A 117 15.88 -12.95 -2.78
C CYS A 117 15.28 -12.91 -1.36
N LEU A 118 14.03 -13.33 -1.20
CA LEU A 118 13.36 -13.37 0.11
C LEU A 118 14.02 -14.38 1.05
N ALA A 119 14.37 -15.57 0.57
CA ALA A 119 15.04 -16.60 1.34
C ALA A 119 16.41 -16.12 1.85
N GLU A 120 17.18 -15.43 1.00
CA GLU A 120 18.46 -14.84 1.42
C GLU A 120 18.26 -13.68 2.41
N ALA A 121 17.26 -12.83 2.21
CA ALA A 121 16.92 -11.78 3.17
C ALA A 121 16.55 -12.38 4.54
N ARG A 122 15.76 -13.46 4.58
CA ARG A 122 15.41 -14.17 5.81
C ARG A 122 16.62 -14.81 6.48
N ARG A 123 17.50 -15.46 5.71
CA ARG A 123 18.75 -16.03 6.23
C ARG A 123 19.63 -14.95 6.85
N LEU A 124 19.75 -13.78 6.22
CA LEU A 124 20.50 -12.63 6.74
C LEU A 124 19.83 -12.03 7.97
N TRP A 125 18.49 -11.95 7.99
CA TRP A 125 17.72 -11.49 9.14
C TRP A 125 18.02 -12.34 10.37
N GLU A 126 18.01 -13.66 10.23
CA GLU A 126 18.33 -14.62 11.31
C GLU A 126 19.74 -14.42 11.87
N LEU A 127 20.71 -14.02 11.05
CA LEU A 127 22.08 -13.73 11.50
C LEU A 127 22.20 -12.40 12.25
N GLU A 128 21.32 -11.43 11.95
CA GLU A 128 21.31 -10.11 12.58
C GLU A 128 20.43 -10.04 13.83
N ILE A 129 19.76 -11.14 14.22
CA ILE A 129 18.97 -11.19 15.46
C ILE A 129 19.82 -10.74 16.65
N GLY A 130 19.27 -9.81 17.43
CA GLY A 130 19.92 -9.22 18.60
C GLY A 130 20.87 -8.04 18.30
N HIS A 131 21.15 -7.73 17.03
CA HIS A 131 22.03 -6.64 16.62
C HIS A 131 21.23 -5.52 15.95
N ALA A 132 20.52 -4.72 16.75
CA ALA A 132 19.69 -3.64 16.22
C ALA A 132 20.54 -2.55 15.55
N GLN A 133 20.36 -2.38 14.24
CA GLN A 133 20.93 -1.28 13.45
C GLN A 133 19.84 -0.62 12.62
N LEU A 134 20.12 0.60 12.13
CA LEU A 134 19.17 1.34 11.29
C LEU A 134 18.75 0.54 10.05
N THR A 135 19.71 -0.06 9.34
CA THR A 135 19.45 -0.88 8.15
C THR A 135 18.65 -2.15 8.45
N THR A 136 18.79 -2.72 9.65
CA THR A 136 17.99 -3.87 10.09
C THR A 136 16.53 -3.46 10.26
N ILE A 137 16.26 -2.31 10.88
CA ILE A 137 14.89 -1.77 11.00
C ILE A 137 14.29 -1.50 9.61
N GLN A 138 15.04 -0.84 8.73
CA GLN A 138 14.63 -0.56 7.36
C GLN A 138 14.31 -1.84 6.58
N ALA A 139 15.11 -2.90 6.76
CA ALA A 139 14.87 -4.18 6.12
C ALA A 139 13.59 -4.86 6.64
N ALA A 140 13.30 -4.79 7.94
CA ALA A 140 12.04 -5.33 8.47
C ALA A 140 10.81 -4.62 7.92
N ILE A 141 10.86 -3.30 7.71
CA ILE A 141 9.78 -2.54 7.06
C ILE A 141 9.52 -3.08 5.65
N VAL A 142 10.58 -3.28 4.85
CA VAL A 142 10.44 -3.82 3.50
C VAL A 142 9.96 -5.28 3.51
N LEU A 143 10.48 -6.10 4.41
CA LEU A 143 10.05 -7.49 4.57
C LEU A 143 8.56 -7.58 4.94
N ALA A 144 8.06 -6.69 5.79
CA ALA A 144 6.63 -6.65 6.11
C ALA A 144 5.77 -6.47 4.86
N ILE A 145 6.12 -5.52 3.99
CA ILE A 145 5.41 -5.26 2.72
C ILE A 145 5.46 -6.49 1.79
N VAL A 146 6.62 -7.16 1.70
CA VAL A 146 6.76 -8.40 0.91
C VAL A 146 5.83 -9.49 1.44
N HIS A 147 5.75 -9.66 2.76
CA HIS A 147 4.85 -10.63 3.38
C HIS A 147 3.38 -10.28 3.17
N ASP A 148 3.01 -9.00 3.24
CA ASP A 148 1.65 -8.54 2.91
C ASP A 148 1.27 -8.91 1.46
N ALA A 149 2.15 -8.64 0.48
CA ALA A 149 1.93 -8.98 -0.94
C ALA A 149 1.78 -10.49 -1.21
N ASN A 150 2.33 -11.32 -0.32
CA ASN A 150 2.24 -12.78 -0.39
C ASN A 150 1.03 -13.35 0.38
N GLY A 151 0.17 -12.52 0.97
CA GLY A 151 -0.94 -12.99 1.80
C GLY A 151 -0.48 -13.57 3.14
N ARG A 152 0.63 -13.06 3.69
CA ARG A 152 1.24 -13.52 4.94
C ARG A 152 1.41 -12.36 5.93
N ASP A 153 0.42 -11.48 6.03
CA ASP A 153 0.50 -10.25 6.84
C ASP A 153 0.69 -10.52 8.35
N GLU A 154 0.41 -11.72 8.84
CA GLU A 154 0.76 -12.07 10.23
C GLU A 154 2.27 -12.15 10.44
N GLU A 155 2.99 -12.73 9.48
CA GLU A 155 4.45 -12.76 9.47
C GLU A 155 5.00 -11.35 9.22
N GLY A 156 4.37 -10.60 8.32
CA GLY A 156 4.70 -9.19 8.09
C GLY A 156 4.59 -8.35 9.37
N ARG A 157 3.51 -8.54 10.14
CA ARG A 157 3.33 -7.88 11.44
C ARG A 157 4.39 -8.27 12.46
N ALA A 158 4.89 -9.51 12.43
CA ALA A 158 5.99 -9.92 13.30
C ALA A 158 7.29 -9.16 12.99
N TYR A 159 7.61 -8.94 11.71
CA TYR A 159 8.73 -8.07 11.33
C TYR A 159 8.54 -6.63 11.79
N LEU A 160 7.33 -6.07 11.68
CA LEU A 160 7.03 -4.72 12.20
C LEU A 160 7.22 -4.64 13.72
N ALA A 161 6.76 -5.64 14.47
CA ALA A 161 6.95 -5.69 15.91
C ALA A 161 8.44 -5.77 16.29
N GLN A 162 9.22 -6.56 15.56
CA GLN A 162 10.67 -6.65 15.75
C GLN A 162 11.38 -5.33 15.38
N ALA A 163 10.96 -4.65 14.31
CA ALA A 163 11.45 -3.32 13.94
C ALA A 163 11.15 -2.28 15.03
N VAL A 164 9.95 -2.30 15.61
CA VAL A 164 9.59 -1.41 16.73
C VAL A 164 10.49 -1.67 17.94
N ALA A 165 10.71 -2.93 18.30
CA ALA A 165 11.62 -3.29 19.41
C ALA A 165 13.06 -2.83 19.13
N ALA A 166 13.58 -3.06 17.92
CA ALA A 166 14.91 -2.61 17.50
C ALA A 166 15.02 -1.07 17.48
N ALA A 167 13.98 -0.38 17.02
CA ALA A 167 13.90 1.08 17.01
C ALA A 167 13.96 1.67 18.43
N HIS A 168 13.30 1.05 19.41
CA HIS A 168 13.45 1.43 20.81
C HIS A 168 14.87 1.18 21.33
N ALA A 169 15.47 0.05 21.00
CA ALA A 169 16.83 -0.30 21.45
C ALA A 169 17.89 0.71 21.00
N ILE A 170 17.75 1.29 19.81
CA ILE A 170 18.68 2.31 19.28
C ILE A 170 18.20 3.76 19.49
N GLN A 171 17.12 3.95 20.27
CA GLN A 171 16.50 5.26 20.52
C GLN A 171 16.12 6.02 19.23
N LEU A 172 15.61 5.29 18.22
CA LEU A 172 15.29 5.83 16.89
C LEU A 172 14.25 6.96 16.94
N PHE A 173 13.24 6.82 17.81
CA PHE A 173 12.12 7.76 17.88
C PHE A 173 12.42 9.06 18.62
N SER A 174 13.56 9.16 19.30
CA SER A 174 13.94 10.33 20.10
C SER A 174 14.87 11.24 19.32
N PRO A 175 14.74 12.58 19.45
CA PRO A 175 15.69 13.50 18.87
C PRO A 175 17.07 13.30 19.52
N GLN A 176 18.05 12.91 18.71
CA GLN A 176 19.45 12.85 19.13
C GLN A 176 20.13 14.15 18.73
N LYS A 177 21.02 14.69 19.57
CA LYS A 177 21.91 15.78 19.18
C LYS A 177 22.99 15.19 18.26
N SER A 178 22.69 15.05 16.97
CA SER A 178 23.71 14.76 15.96
C SER A 178 24.17 16.07 15.32
N GLY A 179 25.48 16.19 15.10
CA GLY A 179 26.05 17.25 14.27
C GLY A 179 26.09 16.87 12.78
N ASP A 180 25.59 15.69 12.42
CA ASP A 180 25.51 15.19 11.06
C ASP A 180 24.05 15.17 10.57
N ASP A 181 23.76 16.03 9.61
CA ASP A 181 22.45 16.14 8.97
C ASP A 181 22.04 14.80 8.31
N ARG A 182 23.00 14.04 7.78
CA ARG A 182 22.72 12.75 7.11
C ARG A 182 22.20 11.72 8.10
N GLU A 183 22.83 11.63 9.28
CA GLU A 183 22.38 10.76 10.35
C GLU A 183 20.99 11.17 10.83
N PHE A 184 20.78 12.47 11.11
CA PHE A 184 19.47 12.98 11.54
C PHE A 184 18.37 12.65 10.54
N ASN A 185 18.56 12.98 9.25
CA ASN A 185 17.59 12.76 8.19
C ASN A 185 17.25 11.27 8.02
N SER A 186 18.27 10.40 8.04
CA SER A 186 18.08 8.95 7.91
C SER A 186 17.27 8.37 9.07
N ARG A 187 17.56 8.81 10.30
CA ARG A 187 16.83 8.39 11.49
C ARG A 187 15.39 8.89 11.46
N ALA A 188 15.18 10.17 11.14
CA ALA A 188 13.85 10.77 11.07
C ALA A 188 12.98 10.09 10.02
N VAL A 189 13.47 9.95 8.78
CA VAL A 189 12.75 9.25 7.69
C VAL A 189 12.40 7.82 8.10
N THR A 190 13.34 7.07 8.69
CA THR A 190 13.09 5.68 9.10
C THR A 190 12.08 5.60 10.25
N ALA A 191 12.14 6.51 11.22
CA ALA A 191 11.22 6.55 12.36
C ALA A 191 9.78 6.79 11.89
N TRP A 192 9.59 7.78 11.01
CA TRP A 192 8.27 8.13 10.46
C TRP A 192 7.77 7.10 9.45
N ALA A 193 8.65 6.48 8.68
CA ALA A 193 8.33 5.33 7.83
C ALA A 193 7.78 4.16 8.64
N LEU A 194 8.49 3.76 9.70
CA LEU A 194 8.07 2.66 10.58
C LEU A 194 6.73 2.96 11.26
N PHE A 195 6.59 4.14 11.86
CA PHE A 195 5.34 4.57 12.49
C PHE A 195 4.18 4.58 11.49
N GLY A 196 4.42 5.10 10.28
CA GLY A 196 3.41 5.18 9.24
C GLY A 196 2.96 3.81 8.74
N LEU A 197 3.90 2.90 8.43
CA LEU A 197 3.55 1.57 7.93
C LEU A 197 2.81 0.75 9.01
N GLN A 198 3.25 0.78 10.26
CA GLN A 198 2.54 0.04 11.32
C GLN A 198 1.14 0.59 11.58
N ALA A 199 0.91 1.91 11.40
CA ALA A 199 -0.41 2.52 11.54
C ALA A 199 -1.35 2.05 10.42
N VAL A 200 -0.87 2.05 9.17
CA VAL A 200 -1.61 1.52 8.01
C VAL A 200 -1.92 0.05 8.22
N HIS A 201 -0.92 -0.76 8.57
CA HIS A 201 -1.09 -2.20 8.81
C HIS A 201 -2.17 -2.44 9.88
N SER A 202 -2.00 -1.84 11.07
CA SER A 202 -2.90 -1.98 12.21
C SER A 202 -4.34 -1.60 11.87
N PHE A 203 -4.51 -0.50 11.12
CA PHE A 203 -5.84 -0.08 10.67
C PHE A 203 -6.49 -1.10 9.73
N HIS A 204 -5.77 -1.58 8.71
CA HIS A 204 -6.36 -2.46 7.71
C HIS A 204 -6.59 -3.88 8.23
N VAL A 205 -5.75 -4.40 9.14
CA VAL A 205 -5.92 -5.75 9.71
C VAL A 205 -6.79 -5.79 10.98
N PHE A 206 -7.32 -4.63 11.39
CA PHE A 206 -8.18 -4.45 12.57
C PHE A 206 -7.49 -4.96 13.85
N LYS A 207 -6.26 -4.48 14.09
CA LYS A 207 -5.47 -4.80 15.29
C LYS A 207 -4.98 -3.52 15.95
N ALA A 208 -4.74 -3.57 17.26
CA ALA A 208 -4.15 -2.47 18.00
C ALA A 208 -2.79 -2.05 17.37
N PRO A 209 -2.51 -0.73 17.29
CA PRO A 209 -1.21 -0.22 16.89
C PRO A 209 -0.06 -0.78 17.71
N LEU A 210 1.07 -1.01 17.04
CA LEU A 210 2.33 -1.35 17.72
C LEU A 210 2.93 -0.12 18.42
N LEU A 211 2.66 1.08 17.91
CA LEU A 211 3.07 2.36 18.48
C LEU A 211 1.83 3.22 18.76
N LEU A 212 1.59 3.56 20.03
CA LEU A 212 0.49 4.44 20.42
C LEU A 212 0.82 5.91 20.22
N MET A 213 2.09 6.28 20.35
CA MET A 213 2.57 7.65 20.22
C MET A 213 3.45 7.79 18.97
N PRO A 214 3.38 8.94 18.28
CA PRO A 214 4.25 9.19 17.15
C PRO A 214 5.71 9.39 17.55
N PRO A 215 6.65 9.30 16.58
CA PRO A 215 8.04 9.64 16.83
C PRO A 215 8.17 11.06 17.40
N SER A 216 9.03 11.24 18.40
CA SER A 216 9.37 12.56 18.96
C SER A 216 10.46 13.26 18.15
N ILE A 217 11.23 12.51 17.36
CA ILE A 217 12.13 13.07 16.34
C ILE A 217 11.29 13.78 15.27
N PRO A 218 11.53 15.08 15.01
CA PRO A 218 10.74 15.82 14.03
C PRO A 218 11.05 15.35 12.61
N LEU A 219 10.10 15.57 11.71
CA LEU A 219 10.33 15.45 10.27
C LEU A 219 11.39 16.48 9.82
N PRO A 220 12.28 16.16 8.87
CA PRO A 220 13.20 17.13 8.30
C PRO A 220 12.48 18.31 7.63
N ASP A 221 12.97 19.52 7.85
CA ASP A 221 12.35 20.74 7.31
C ASP A 221 12.61 20.92 5.81
N GLN A 222 13.83 20.61 5.36
CA GLN A 222 14.28 20.83 3.97
C GLN A 222 13.76 19.73 3.03
N ASP A 223 13.31 20.10 1.82
CA ASP A 223 12.75 19.17 0.84
C ASP A 223 13.80 18.15 0.37
N GLU A 224 15.06 18.57 0.24
CA GLU A 224 16.18 17.74 -0.23
C GLU A 224 16.45 16.53 0.67
N CYS A 225 16.00 16.57 1.93
CA CYS A 225 16.18 15.49 2.89
C CYS A 225 15.40 14.21 2.54
N TYR A 226 14.37 14.29 1.70
CA TYR A 226 13.45 13.17 1.42
C TYR A 226 13.84 12.35 0.18
N GLY A 227 14.80 12.82 -0.62
CA GLY A 227 15.32 12.13 -1.80
C GLY A 227 14.33 12.09 -2.95
N ASP A 228 14.27 13.17 -3.72
CA ASP A 228 13.38 13.33 -4.87
C ASP A 228 13.65 12.34 -6.01
N PHE A 229 12.66 12.21 -6.91
CA PHE A 229 12.77 11.38 -8.11
C PHE A 229 12.94 12.21 -9.36
N VAL A 230 13.74 11.68 -10.28
CA VAL A 230 13.80 12.15 -11.65
C VAL A 230 13.32 11.04 -12.56
N LEU A 231 12.29 11.32 -13.35
CA LEU A 231 11.69 10.36 -14.27
C LEU A 231 11.98 10.76 -15.70
N ARG A 232 12.30 9.78 -16.54
CA ARG A 232 12.39 9.97 -17.98
C ARG A 232 11.34 9.12 -18.68
N PHE A 233 10.42 9.78 -19.37
CA PHE A 233 9.44 9.13 -20.23
C PHE A 233 9.96 9.05 -21.67
N PRO A 234 9.63 7.99 -22.44
CA PRO A 234 10.12 7.81 -23.81
C PRO A 234 9.81 8.98 -24.75
N ALA A 235 8.64 9.61 -24.61
CA ALA A 235 8.19 10.72 -25.46
C ALA A 235 8.39 12.11 -24.83
N ALA A 236 8.99 12.22 -23.64
CA ALA A 236 9.24 13.50 -23.00
C ALA A 236 10.42 14.24 -23.67
N LYS A 237 10.33 15.58 -23.73
CA LYS A 237 11.44 16.44 -24.19
C LYS A 237 12.60 16.47 -23.19
N GLY A 238 12.33 16.24 -21.91
CA GLY A 238 13.30 16.27 -20.83
C GLY A 238 12.90 15.36 -19.66
N PRO A 239 13.77 15.25 -18.65
CA PRO A 239 13.41 14.59 -17.40
C PRO A 239 12.35 15.40 -16.65
N VAL A 240 11.45 14.68 -15.96
CA VAL A 240 10.42 15.24 -15.08
C VAL A 240 10.87 15.06 -13.64
N SER A 241 10.93 16.15 -12.87
CA SER A 241 11.22 16.09 -11.44
C SER A 241 9.94 15.81 -10.65
N VAL A 242 10.05 14.98 -9.62
CA VAL A 242 8.98 14.69 -8.67
C VAL A 242 9.39 15.24 -7.31
N ASN A 243 8.67 16.26 -6.83
CA ASN A 243 8.81 16.70 -5.44
C ASN A 243 8.15 15.65 -4.53
N TYR A 244 8.96 14.84 -3.87
CA TYR A 244 8.50 13.76 -3.01
C TYR A 244 8.35 14.19 -1.55
N ALA A 245 9.04 15.25 -1.13
CA ALA A 245 9.01 15.73 0.25
C ALA A 245 7.59 16.00 0.75
N ASN A 246 6.80 16.73 -0.03
CA ASN A 246 5.39 17.01 0.29
C ASN A 246 4.55 15.74 0.44
N THR A 247 4.79 14.73 -0.40
CA THR A 247 4.10 13.44 -0.31
C THR A 247 4.42 12.74 1.01
N PHE A 248 5.70 12.67 1.39
CA PHE A 248 6.12 12.01 2.62
C PHE A 248 5.53 12.68 3.87
N ARG A 249 5.61 14.01 3.96
CA ARG A 249 5.05 14.78 5.10
C ARG A 249 3.54 14.58 5.20
N THR A 250 2.84 14.74 4.07
CA THR A 250 1.39 14.60 3.98
C THR A 250 0.91 13.20 4.37
N LEU A 251 1.60 12.16 3.91
CA LEU A 251 1.33 10.77 4.33
C LEU A 251 1.60 10.55 5.81
N SER A 252 2.68 11.13 6.35
CA SER A 252 3.02 11.03 7.77
C SER A 252 1.92 11.63 8.65
N GLU A 253 1.44 12.82 8.31
CA GLU A 253 0.34 13.49 9.01
C GLU A 253 -0.98 12.71 8.94
N PHE A 254 -1.32 12.19 7.76
CA PHE A 254 -2.51 11.36 7.58
C PHE A 254 -2.46 10.09 8.44
N ARG A 255 -1.28 9.44 8.47
CA ARG A 255 -1.06 8.20 9.21
C ARG A 255 -1.07 8.42 10.73
N LEU A 256 -0.79 9.62 11.23
CA LEU A 256 -1.06 9.98 12.63
C LEU A 256 -2.54 9.83 12.98
N ILE A 257 -3.41 10.41 12.15
CA ILE A 257 -4.86 10.34 12.37
C ILE A 257 -5.32 8.89 12.30
N MET A 258 -4.86 8.15 11.28
CA MET A 258 -5.18 6.72 11.14
C MET A 258 -4.71 5.88 12.33
N ASN A 259 -3.53 6.15 12.88
CA ASN A 259 -3.03 5.48 14.08
C ASN A 259 -3.95 5.71 15.28
N ASP A 260 -4.40 6.95 15.47
CA ASP A 260 -5.33 7.29 16.57
C ASP A 260 -6.69 6.60 16.38
N VAL A 261 -7.19 6.50 15.13
CA VAL A 261 -8.40 5.72 14.83
C VAL A 261 -8.18 4.26 15.24
N ALA A 262 -7.11 3.62 14.76
CA ALA A 262 -6.79 2.24 15.10
C ALA A 262 -6.62 2.02 16.62
N ALA A 263 -5.97 2.96 17.33
CA ALA A 263 -5.83 2.91 18.78
C ALA A 263 -7.18 2.96 19.50
N VAL A 264 -8.11 3.80 19.03
CA VAL A 264 -9.44 3.94 19.61
C VAL A 264 -10.30 2.70 19.41
N PHE A 265 -10.28 2.12 18.22
CA PHE A 265 -11.22 1.05 17.84
C PHE A 265 -10.69 -0.36 18.07
N PHE A 266 -9.37 -0.57 18.04
CA PHE A 266 -8.78 -1.92 18.08
C PHE A 266 -7.94 -2.21 19.32
N SER A 267 -7.80 -1.24 20.23
CA SER A 267 -7.27 -1.50 21.57
C SER A 267 -8.41 -1.90 22.51
N ASP A 268 -8.10 -2.60 23.61
CA ASP A 268 -9.07 -3.02 24.65
C ASP A 268 -9.67 -1.86 25.48
N LEU A 269 -9.78 -0.67 24.89
CA LEU A 269 -10.41 0.51 25.48
C LEU A 269 -11.92 0.34 25.42
N LYS A 270 -12.56 0.23 26.60
CA LYS A 270 -14.02 0.25 26.70
C LYS A 270 -14.56 1.60 26.27
N ASN A 271 -15.14 1.66 25.08
CA ASN A 271 -15.83 2.85 24.57
C ASN A 271 -17.34 2.69 24.77
N THR A 272 -17.99 3.70 25.34
CA THR A 272 -19.45 3.80 25.30
C THR A 272 -19.90 4.30 23.92
N PRO A 273 -21.13 3.99 23.45
CA PRO A 273 -21.64 4.50 22.17
C PRO A 273 -21.49 6.03 22.01
N ASP A 274 -21.82 6.80 23.05
CA ASP A 274 -21.66 8.27 23.03
C ASP A 274 -20.20 8.70 22.88
N SER A 275 -19.28 8.01 23.55
CA SER A 275 -17.84 8.30 23.42
C SER A 275 -17.33 7.97 22.02
N THR A 276 -17.82 6.88 21.42
CA THR A 276 -17.49 6.47 20.05
C THR A 276 -17.98 7.51 19.04
N VAL A 277 -19.23 7.97 19.17
CA VAL A 277 -19.80 9.04 18.32
C VAL A 277 -18.96 10.32 18.39
N ASN A 278 -18.62 10.76 19.61
CA ASN A 278 -17.81 11.98 19.79
C ASN A 278 -16.40 11.83 19.22
N ARG A 279 -15.78 10.66 19.37
CA ARG A 279 -14.46 10.36 18.77
C ARG A 279 -14.52 10.37 17.25
N ILE A 280 -15.53 9.74 16.64
CA ILE A 280 -15.71 9.74 15.18
C ILE A 280 -15.85 11.17 14.65
N LYS A 281 -16.70 12.00 15.27
CA LYS A 281 -16.84 13.41 14.89
C LYS A 281 -15.50 14.16 14.97
N GLY A 282 -14.73 13.94 16.04
CA GLY A 282 -13.39 14.50 16.19
C GLY A 282 -12.43 14.07 15.08
N PHE A 283 -12.44 12.80 14.69
CA PHE A 283 -11.64 12.29 13.58
C PHE A 283 -12.06 12.89 12.23
N CYS A 284 -13.36 13.00 11.95
CA CYS A 284 -13.85 13.65 10.72
C CYS A 284 -13.40 15.11 10.63
N ILE A 285 -13.42 15.87 11.74
CA ILE A 285 -12.92 17.25 11.78
C ILE A 285 -11.42 17.32 11.49
N ARG A 286 -10.62 16.43 12.10
CA ARG A 286 -9.17 16.36 11.86
C ARG A 286 -8.85 16.00 10.42
N LEU A 287 -9.60 15.05 9.84
CA LEU A 287 -9.44 14.62 8.46
C LEU A 287 -9.82 15.73 7.47
N ASP A 288 -10.93 16.42 7.68
CA ASP A 288 -11.30 17.56 6.84
C ASP A 288 -10.23 18.67 6.92
N SER A 289 -9.79 19.02 8.13
CA SER A 289 -8.71 20.00 8.31
C SER A 289 -7.42 19.60 7.58
N TRP A 290 -7.01 18.33 7.68
CA TRP A 290 -5.87 17.80 6.93
C TRP A 290 -6.09 17.92 5.40
N TYR A 291 -7.26 17.53 4.91
CA TYR A 291 -7.58 17.55 3.47
C TYR A 291 -7.60 18.98 2.90
N GLN A 292 -8.16 19.94 3.63
CA GLN A 292 -8.18 21.35 3.23
C GLN A 292 -6.78 21.97 3.19
N ASN A 293 -5.85 21.45 4.00
CA ASN A 293 -4.47 21.95 4.11
C ASN A 293 -3.44 21.21 3.25
N LEU A 294 -3.87 20.26 2.40
CA LEU A 294 -2.96 19.59 1.44
C LEU A 294 -2.13 20.61 0.64
N PRO A 295 -0.83 20.35 0.40
CA PRO A 295 0.02 21.26 -0.37
C PRO A 295 -0.44 21.37 -1.84
N PRO A 296 -0.07 22.45 -2.56
CA PRO A 296 -0.58 22.73 -3.91
C PRO A 296 -0.45 21.58 -4.90
N ASP A 297 0.70 20.90 -4.91
CA ASP A 297 1.03 19.75 -5.77
C ASP A 297 0.25 18.47 -5.44
N LEU A 298 -0.40 18.41 -4.27
CA LEU A 298 -1.28 17.33 -3.84
C LEU A 298 -2.76 17.75 -3.81
N LYS A 299 -3.11 18.92 -4.35
CA LYS A 299 -4.52 19.28 -4.57
C LYS A 299 -5.08 18.51 -5.77
N THR A 300 -6.39 18.24 -5.72
CA THR A 300 -7.10 17.45 -6.74
C THR A 300 -6.96 17.92 -8.19
N ARG A 301 -6.59 19.20 -8.41
CA ARG A 301 -6.35 19.76 -9.75
C ARG A 301 -4.98 19.39 -10.32
N GLU A 302 -3.99 19.15 -9.46
CA GLU A 302 -2.58 18.96 -9.84
C GLU A 302 -2.14 17.49 -9.78
N ILE A 303 -2.89 16.62 -9.09
CA ILE A 303 -2.53 15.21 -8.95
C ILE A 303 -2.48 14.49 -10.30
N SER A 304 -1.36 13.80 -10.53
CA SER A 304 -1.08 13.08 -11.76
C SER A 304 -0.53 11.68 -11.52
N PHE A 305 0.16 11.45 -10.39
CA PHE A 305 0.85 10.20 -10.12
C PHE A 305 -0.01 9.17 -9.35
N PRO A 306 0.30 7.86 -9.48
CA PRO A 306 -0.44 6.79 -8.79
C PRO A 306 -0.58 6.99 -7.29
N TRP A 307 0.51 7.32 -6.59
CA TRP A 307 0.48 7.51 -5.13
C TRP A 307 -0.33 8.72 -4.67
N GLN A 308 -0.41 9.77 -5.51
CA GLN A 308 -1.24 10.93 -5.23
C GLN A 308 -2.72 10.57 -5.33
N LEU A 309 -3.12 9.82 -6.37
CA LEU A 309 -4.47 9.27 -6.46
C LEU A 309 -4.79 8.35 -5.28
N LYS A 310 -3.85 7.46 -4.91
CA LYS A 310 -3.98 6.57 -3.75
C LYS A 310 -4.12 7.33 -2.44
N LEU A 311 -3.44 8.46 -2.26
CA LEU A 311 -3.58 9.32 -1.08
C LEU A 311 -5.03 9.77 -0.91
N HIS A 312 -5.66 10.29 -1.97
CA HIS A 312 -7.07 10.70 -1.91
C HIS A 312 -8.02 9.52 -1.74
N MET A 313 -7.77 8.39 -2.41
CA MET A 313 -8.56 7.18 -2.20
C MET A 313 -8.48 6.68 -0.76
N HIS A 314 -7.30 6.72 -0.15
CA HIS A 314 -7.10 6.31 1.24
C HIS A 314 -7.82 7.23 2.22
N TYR A 315 -7.83 8.54 1.94
CA TYR A 315 -8.65 9.50 2.69
C TYR A 315 -10.14 9.13 2.65
N TYR A 316 -10.70 8.90 1.47
CA TYR A 316 -12.13 8.53 1.36
C TYR A 316 -12.42 7.17 1.96
N ASN A 317 -11.51 6.21 1.85
CA ASN A 317 -11.64 4.91 2.52
C ASN A 317 -11.81 5.08 4.04
N LEU A 318 -10.95 5.87 4.69
CA LEU A 318 -11.06 6.12 6.13
C LEU A 318 -12.33 6.90 6.49
N ILE A 319 -12.72 7.91 5.69
CA ILE A 319 -13.97 8.66 5.88
C ILE A 319 -15.18 7.74 5.78
N ILE A 320 -15.24 6.86 4.78
CA ILE A 320 -16.36 5.92 4.62
C ILE A 320 -16.44 5.00 5.83
N TYR A 321 -15.33 4.40 6.27
CA TYR A 321 -15.31 3.56 7.46
C TYR A 321 -15.81 4.29 8.71
N LEU A 322 -15.37 5.52 8.95
CA LEU A 322 -15.82 6.32 10.09
C LEU A 322 -17.31 6.67 10.02
N LEU A 323 -17.80 7.09 8.85
CA LEU A 323 -19.20 7.49 8.67
C LEU A 323 -20.17 6.31 8.70
N GLU A 324 -19.80 5.15 8.13
CA GLU A 324 -20.62 3.94 8.26
C GLU A 324 -20.67 3.47 9.72
N THR A 325 -19.54 3.52 10.43
CA THR A 325 -19.52 3.23 11.87
C THR A 325 -20.44 4.19 12.63
N LEU A 326 -20.39 5.49 12.32
CA LEU A 326 -21.26 6.48 12.95
C LEU A 326 -22.76 6.17 12.74
N ARG A 327 -23.15 5.79 11.51
CA ARG A 327 -24.53 5.41 11.19
C ARG A 327 -24.99 4.18 11.97
N MET A 328 -24.11 3.20 12.15
CA MET A 328 -24.43 1.97 12.89
C MET A 328 -24.44 2.18 14.40
N THR A 329 -23.64 3.11 14.93
CA THR A 329 -23.59 3.40 16.38
C THR A 329 -24.68 4.37 16.85
N SER A 330 -25.24 5.22 15.97
CA SER A 330 -26.14 6.32 16.35
C SER A 330 -27.40 6.39 15.48
N THR A 331 -28.57 6.12 16.08
CA THR A 331 -29.88 6.23 15.40
C THR A 331 -30.12 7.63 14.81
N PRO A 332 -29.78 8.75 15.49
CA PRO A 332 -29.86 10.07 14.86
C PRO A 332 -28.98 10.22 13.61
N ALA A 333 -27.75 9.69 13.62
CA ALA A 333 -26.86 9.78 12.47
C ALA A 333 -27.29 8.87 11.31
N LEU A 334 -28.00 7.77 11.61
CA LEU A 334 -28.55 6.87 10.60
C LEU A 334 -29.54 7.61 9.67
N VAL A 335 -30.33 8.56 10.21
CA VAL A 335 -31.36 9.32 9.49
C VAL A 335 -30.93 10.75 9.14
N ASP A 336 -29.71 11.17 9.49
CA ASP A 336 -29.21 12.50 9.20
C ASP A 336 -28.84 12.62 7.72
N GLU A 337 -29.61 13.42 6.98
CA GLU A 337 -29.41 13.66 5.54
C GLU A 337 -28.02 14.22 5.21
N SER A 338 -27.42 15.01 6.12
CA SER A 338 -26.08 15.56 5.91
C SER A 338 -25.00 14.47 5.98
N VAL A 339 -25.12 13.55 6.96
CA VAL A 339 -24.20 12.41 7.10
C VAL A 339 -24.33 11.48 5.90
N GLN A 340 -25.56 11.17 5.48
CA GLN A 340 -25.82 10.33 4.32
C GLN A 340 -25.26 10.95 3.04
N LYS A 341 -25.44 12.26 2.85
CA LYS A 341 -24.90 12.99 1.70
C LYS A 341 -23.37 12.95 1.67
N VAL A 342 -22.69 13.24 2.77
CA VAL A 342 -21.22 13.21 2.83
C VAL A 342 -20.69 11.80 2.57
N LEU A 343 -21.34 10.78 3.14
CA LEU A 343 -20.99 9.38 2.89
C LEU A 343 -21.17 8.99 1.41
N SER A 344 -22.29 9.37 0.80
CA SER A 344 -22.56 9.15 -0.62
C SER A 344 -21.52 9.85 -1.50
N ASP A 345 -21.22 11.12 -1.22
CA ASP A 345 -20.20 11.90 -1.93
C ASP A 345 -18.82 11.24 -1.81
N ALA A 346 -18.46 10.73 -0.63
CA ALA A 346 -17.20 10.02 -0.41
C ALA A 346 -17.10 8.75 -1.26
N LYS A 347 -18.16 7.93 -1.34
CA LYS A 347 -18.22 6.73 -2.18
C LYS A 347 -18.08 7.07 -3.66
N ILE A 348 -18.81 8.07 -4.14
CA ILE A 348 -18.73 8.55 -5.54
C ILE A 348 -17.31 9.03 -5.87
N ARG A 349 -16.67 9.78 -4.98
CA ARG A 349 -15.30 10.28 -5.19
C ARG A 349 -14.29 9.15 -5.20
N MET A 350 -14.45 8.16 -4.33
CA MET A 350 -13.62 6.96 -4.30
C MET A 350 -13.67 6.21 -5.64
N GLU A 351 -14.88 5.96 -6.17
CA GLU A 351 -15.06 5.33 -7.49
C GLU A 351 -14.50 6.16 -8.64
N THR A 352 -14.72 7.48 -8.60
CA THR A 352 -14.20 8.40 -9.61
C THR A 352 -12.67 8.35 -9.66
N LEU A 353 -12.01 8.35 -8.50
CA LEU A 353 -10.56 8.26 -8.40
C LEU A 353 -10.02 6.91 -8.90
N LEU A 354 -10.71 5.80 -8.61
CA LEU A 354 -10.34 4.48 -9.14
C LEU A 354 -10.42 4.47 -10.68
N ARG A 355 -11.46 5.05 -11.26
CA ARG A 355 -11.60 5.17 -12.72
C ARG A 355 -10.51 6.03 -13.33
N LEU A 356 -10.18 7.16 -12.70
CA LEU A 356 -9.08 8.02 -13.13
C LEU A 356 -7.72 7.30 -13.05
N TYR A 357 -7.51 6.52 -11.98
CA TYR A 357 -6.32 5.68 -11.84
C TYR A 357 -6.20 4.72 -13.01
N TYR A 358 -7.26 3.95 -13.30
CA TYR A 358 -7.27 3.00 -14.42
C TYR A 358 -7.03 3.69 -15.77
N LEU A 359 -7.76 4.77 -16.06
CA LEU A 359 -7.65 5.49 -17.33
C LEU A 359 -6.24 6.05 -17.57
N ARG A 360 -5.53 6.46 -16.52
CA ARG A 360 -4.20 7.05 -16.63
C ARG A 360 -3.06 6.04 -16.55
N HIS A 361 -3.22 4.97 -15.78
CA HIS A 361 -2.10 4.11 -15.39
C HIS A 361 -2.34 2.62 -15.62
N GLY A 362 -3.56 2.22 -15.95
CA GLY A 362 -3.95 0.80 -16.00
C GLY A 362 -3.84 0.12 -14.63
N PHE A 363 -3.89 -1.20 -14.62
CA PHE A 363 -3.68 -2.02 -13.42
C PHE A 363 -2.59 -3.09 -13.61
N GLU A 364 -1.92 -3.11 -14.76
CA GLU A 364 -0.91 -4.12 -15.09
C GLU A 364 0.38 -3.94 -14.28
N SER A 365 0.71 -2.70 -13.92
CA SER A 365 1.85 -2.40 -13.07
C SER A 365 1.54 -2.72 -11.61
N TYR A 366 2.42 -3.48 -10.98
CA TYR A 366 2.27 -3.92 -9.59
C TYR A 366 2.11 -2.73 -8.63
N ASP A 367 1.09 -2.81 -7.78
CA ASP A 367 0.83 -1.86 -6.70
C ASP A 367 0.04 -2.55 -5.57
N ILE A 368 0.72 -2.87 -4.47
CA ILE A 368 0.11 -3.61 -3.37
C ILE A 368 -1.07 -2.86 -2.75
N PHE A 369 -0.99 -1.53 -2.64
CA PHE A 369 -2.04 -0.78 -1.97
C PHE A 369 -3.31 -0.65 -2.81
N VAL A 370 -3.18 -0.63 -4.14
CA VAL A 370 -4.33 -0.64 -5.04
C VAL A 370 -5.19 -1.89 -4.82
N ILE A 371 -4.60 -3.05 -4.47
CA ILE A 371 -5.33 -4.28 -4.17
C ILE A 371 -6.27 -4.07 -2.98
N SER A 372 -5.82 -3.38 -1.93
CA SER A 372 -6.65 -3.05 -0.77
C SER A 372 -7.83 -2.15 -1.14
N LEU A 373 -7.58 -1.13 -1.98
CA LEU A 373 -8.62 -0.21 -2.45
C LEU A 373 -9.62 -0.88 -3.40
N LEU A 374 -9.13 -1.74 -4.29
CA LEU A 374 -9.94 -2.56 -5.19
C LEU A 374 -10.84 -3.50 -4.40
N ALA A 375 -10.28 -4.23 -3.42
CA ALA A 375 -11.06 -5.10 -2.53
C ALA A 375 -12.19 -4.32 -1.86
N PHE A 376 -11.85 -3.21 -1.20
CA PHE A 376 -12.83 -2.37 -0.49
C PHE A 376 -13.98 -1.91 -1.39
N ILE A 377 -13.68 -1.36 -2.58
CA ILE A 377 -14.70 -0.90 -3.53
C ILE A 377 -15.49 -2.09 -4.10
N GLY A 378 -14.81 -3.19 -4.43
CA GLY A 378 -15.40 -4.39 -5.02
C GLY A 378 -16.46 -5.01 -4.12
N PHE A 379 -16.10 -5.31 -2.88
CA PHE A 379 -17.03 -5.92 -1.92
C PHE A 379 -18.18 -4.98 -1.55
N MET A 380 -17.90 -3.68 -1.40
CA MET A 380 -18.94 -2.66 -1.18
C MET A 380 -19.98 -2.68 -2.32
N GLN A 381 -19.53 -2.82 -3.58
CA GLN A 381 -20.43 -2.82 -4.72
C GLN A 381 -21.15 -4.16 -4.92
N ALA A 382 -20.43 -5.28 -4.80
CA ALA A 382 -20.96 -6.63 -4.96
C ALA A 382 -22.19 -6.88 -4.07
N LYS A 383 -22.13 -6.47 -2.79
CA LYS A 383 -23.23 -6.60 -1.83
C LYS A 383 -24.52 -5.92 -2.23
N THR A 384 -24.46 -4.92 -3.10
CA THR A 384 -25.63 -4.15 -3.48
C THR A 384 -26.18 -4.55 -4.85
N LEU A 385 -25.52 -5.47 -5.57
CA LEU A 385 -25.97 -5.89 -6.91
C LEU A 385 -27.40 -6.43 -6.93
N ASP A 386 -27.81 -7.10 -5.86
CA ASP A 386 -29.14 -7.72 -5.74
C ASP A 386 -30.21 -6.75 -5.18
N SER A 387 -29.85 -5.49 -4.93
CA SER A 387 -30.82 -4.50 -4.43
C SER A 387 -31.88 -4.18 -5.50
N ALA A 388 -33.13 -3.96 -5.06
CA ALA A 388 -34.25 -3.60 -5.95
C ALA A 388 -34.12 -2.22 -6.64
N GLU A 389 -33.14 -1.39 -6.26
CA GLU A 389 -32.90 -0.07 -6.84
C GLU A 389 -32.25 -0.18 -8.22
N THR A 390 -33.07 -0.17 -9.27
CA THR A 390 -32.60 -0.22 -10.66
C THR A 390 -31.79 1.03 -11.07
N ALA A 391 -32.10 2.19 -10.46
CA ALA A 391 -31.47 3.49 -10.72
C ALA A 391 -30.05 3.59 -10.15
N SER A 392 -29.15 2.72 -10.60
CA SER A 392 -27.68 2.74 -10.38
C SER A 392 -27.05 1.38 -10.72
N LEU A 393 -27.85 0.34 -10.98
CA LEU A 393 -27.38 -1.04 -11.14
C LEU A 393 -26.29 -1.16 -12.21
N GLU A 394 -26.43 -0.49 -13.35
CA GLU A 394 -25.41 -0.50 -14.42
C GLU A 394 -24.09 0.13 -13.97
N SER A 395 -24.13 1.24 -13.22
CA SER A 395 -22.92 1.87 -12.66
C SER A 395 -22.21 0.93 -11.71
N ARG A 396 -22.97 0.23 -10.85
CA ARG A 396 -22.42 -0.73 -9.89
C ARG A 396 -21.79 -1.94 -10.57
N ARG A 397 -22.48 -2.50 -11.56
CA ARG A 397 -21.95 -3.56 -12.44
C ARG A 397 -20.66 -3.12 -13.13
N SER A 398 -20.63 -1.90 -13.68
CA SER A 398 -19.42 -1.34 -14.29
C SER A 398 -18.27 -1.18 -13.29
N THR A 399 -18.55 -0.78 -12.05
CA THR A 399 -17.53 -0.71 -10.98
C THR A 399 -17.00 -2.12 -10.63
N VAL A 400 -17.88 -3.12 -10.49
CA VAL A 400 -17.48 -4.51 -10.23
C VAL A 400 -16.59 -5.07 -11.34
N VAL A 401 -16.95 -4.86 -12.62
CA VAL A 401 -16.12 -5.28 -13.76
C VAL A 401 -14.73 -4.61 -13.73
N LEU A 402 -14.68 -3.31 -13.43
CA LEU A 402 -13.42 -2.59 -13.33
C LEU A 402 -12.54 -3.14 -12.19
N VAL A 403 -13.16 -3.42 -11.03
CA VAL A 403 -12.45 -3.98 -9.88
C VAL A 403 -11.92 -5.38 -10.19
N ALA A 404 -12.76 -6.22 -10.78
CA ALA A 404 -12.39 -7.57 -11.21
C ALA A 404 -11.18 -7.53 -12.16
N LYS A 405 -11.19 -6.64 -13.17
CA LYS A 405 -10.06 -6.43 -14.07
C LYS A 405 -8.79 -6.03 -13.31
N GLY A 406 -8.90 -5.10 -12.37
CA GLY A 406 -7.75 -4.66 -11.57
C GLY A 406 -7.16 -5.77 -10.71
N LEU A 407 -7.99 -6.58 -10.05
CA LEU A 407 -7.53 -7.70 -9.24
C LEU A 407 -6.91 -8.81 -10.12
N GLN A 408 -7.47 -9.06 -11.31
CA GLN A 408 -6.93 -10.02 -12.26
C GLN A 408 -5.57 -9.57 -12.83
N ASP A 409 -5.39 -8.28 -13.13
CA ASP A 409 -4.08 -7.78 -13.56
C ASP A 409 -3.04 -7.90 -12.43
N GLN A 410 -3.43 -7.56 -11.20
CA GLN A 410 -2.54 -7.64 -10.03
C GLN A 410 -2.22 -9.08 -9.61
N SER A 411 -3.08 -10.05 -9.93
CA SER A 411 -2.85 -11.48 -9.63
C SER A 411 -1.65 -12.07 -10.40
N GLN A 412 -1.25 -11.42 -11.50
CA GLN A 412 -0.02 -11.74 -12.24
C GLN A 412 1.24 -11.27 -11.51
N ASN A 413 1.10 -10.31 -10.59
CA ASN A 413 2.21 -9.64 -9.90
C ASN A 413 2.45 -10.18 -8.49
N CYS A 414 1.39 -10.45 -7.74
CA CYS A 414 1.47 -10.92 -6.35
C CYS A 414 0.33 -11.88 -6.01
N TYR A 415 0.55 -12.69 -4.98
CA TYR A 415 -0.40 -13.73 -4.63
C TYR A 415 -1.66 -13.20 -3.96
N LEU A 416 -1.53 -12.16 -3.13
CA LEU A 416 -2.66 -11.58 -2.41
C LEU A 416 -3.81 -11.20 -3.36
N ALA A 417 -3.50 -10.56 -4.49
CA ALA A 417 -4.50 -10.19 -5.49
C ALA A 417 -5.25 -11.41 -6.07
N ARG A 418 -4.55 -12.54 -6.28
CA ARG A 418 -5.17 -13.79 -6.76
C ARG A 418 -6.22 -14.30 -5.77
N VAL A 419 -5.88 -14.31 -4.49
CA VAL A 419 -6.78 -14.75 -3.41
C VAL A 419 -8.00 -13.82 -3.31
N VAL A 420 -7.78 -12.51 -3.27
CA VAL A 420 -8.86 -11.52 -3.20
C VAL A 420 -9.78 -11.59 -4.42
N PHE A 421 -9.21 -11.76 -5.62
CA PHE A 421 -9.99 -11.90 -6.86
C PHE A 421 -10.95 -13.07 -6.76
N ARG A 422 -10.46 -14.25 -6.35
CA ARG A 422 -11.29 -15.46 -6.19
C ARG A 422 -12.46 -15.23 -5.23
N ILE A 423 -12.20 -14.63 -4.07
CA ILE A 423 -13.26 -14.39 -3.07
C ILE A 423 -14.27 -13.36 -3.58
N LEU A 424 -13.83 -12.36 -4.35
CA LEU A 424 -14.74 -11.42 -5.00
C LEU A 424 -15.64 -12.12 -6.02
N LYS A 425 -15.12 -13.07 -6.81
CA LYS A 425 -15.93 -13.84 -7.80
C LYS A 425 -17.13 -14.50 -7.13
N ILE A 426 -16.93 -15.09 -5.96
CA ILE A 426 -18.00 -15.73 -5.18
C ILE A 426 -19.01 -14.69 -4.68
N SER A 427 -18.50 -13.55 -4.19
CA SER A 427 -19.33 -12.49 -3.62
C SER A 427 -20.18 -11.73 -4.64
N VAL A 428 -19.85 -11.82 -5.93
CA VAL A 428 -20.67 -11.25 -7.03
C VAL A 428 -21.99 -12.00 -7.20
N GLY A 429 -22.06 -13.27 -6.76
CA GLY A 429 -23.27 -14.09 -6.85
C GLY A 429 -23.50 -14.69 -8.24
N SER A 430 -24.18 -15.84 -8.29
CA SER A 430 -24.39 -16.63 -9.52
C SER A 430 -25.12 -15.86 -10.62
N GLU A 431 -26.10 -15.04 -10.27
CA GLU A 431 -26.88 -14.24 -11.24
C GLU A 431 -26.04 -13.17 -11.96
N ASN A 432 -24.96 -12.69 -11.35
CA ASN A 432 -24.10 -11.65 -11.90
C ASN A 432 -22.75 -12.17 -12.41
N GLN A 433 -22.51 -13.50 -12.41
CA GLN A 433 -21.27 -14.11 -12.91
C GLN A 433 -20.95 -13.76 -14.37
N PHE A 434 -21.97 -13.45 -15.18
CA PHE A 434 -21.77 -13.02 -16.57
C PHE A 434 -20.90 -11.76 -16.70
N LEU A 435 -20.80 -10.94 -15.66
CA LEU A 435 -19.95 -9.74 -15.62
C LEU A 435 -18.46 -10.08 -15.67
N LEU A 436 -18.07 -11.28 -15.21
CA LEU A 436 -16.68 -11.66 -15.03
C LEU A 436 -16.10 -12.43 -16.22
N LYS A 437 -16.95 -12.83 -17.19
CA LYS A 437 -16.57 -13.71 -18.31
C LYS A 437 -15.37 -13.22 -19.14
N GLU A 438 -15.26 -11.92 -19.37
CA GLU A 438 -14.17 -11.34 -20.18
C GLU A 438 -12.87 -11.16 -19.36
N VAL A 439 -12.96 -11.22 -18.04
CA VAL A 439 -11.84 -11.00 -17.11
C VAL A 439 -11.27 -12.32 -16.62
N ASP A 440 -12.13 -13.29 -16.33
CA ASP A 440 -11.78 -14.61 -15.77
C ASP A 440 -11.27 -15.55 -16.88
N ASN A 441 -10.04 -15.28 -17.33
CA ASN A 441 -9.40 -16.01 -18.43
C ASN A 441 -8.41 -17.10 -17.97
N GLU A 442 -8.32 -17.37 -16.66
CA GLU A 442 -7.44 -18.41 -16.12
C GLU A 442 -8.22 -19.69 -15.84
N GLU A 443 -7.77 -20.82 -16.39
CA GLU A 443 -8.24 -22.14 -15.98
C GLU A 443 -7.87 -22.35 -14.50
N GLU A 444 -8.87 -22.59 -13.66
CA GLU A 444 -8.65 -22.98 -12.27
C GLU A 444 -8.08 -24.40 -12.24
N ASP A 445 -6.91 -24.55 -11.61
CA ASP A 445 -6.24 -25.82 -11.39
C ASP A 445 -6.36 -26.19 -9.90
N ASP A 446 -6.80 -27.41 -9.60
CA ASP A 446 -6.92 -27.98 -8.24
C ASP A 446 -5.61 -27.86 -7.43
N GLU A 447 -4.46 -27.80 -8.10
CA GLU A 447 -3.16 -27.57 -7.45
C GLU A 447 -3.07 -26.15 -6.84
N ALA A 448 -3.64 -25.14 -7.50
CA ALA A 448 -3.59 -23.74 -7.06
C ALA A 448 -4.40 -23.49 -5.77
N GLU A 449 -5.44 -24.29 -5.52
CA GLU A 449 -6.27 -24.26 -4.31
C GLU A 449 -5.54 -24.79 -3.09
N ARG A 450 -4.93 -25.98 -3.21
CA ARG A 450 -4.18 -26.59 -2.10
C ARG A 450 -3.04 -25.69 -1.67
N VAL A 451 -2.38 -25.08 -2.65
CA VAL A 451 -1.34 -24.08 -2.43
C VAL A 451 -1.88 -22.84 -1.70
N MET A 452 -3.13 -22.43 -1.92
CA MET A 452 -3.72 -21.29 -1.20
C MET A 452 -3.85 -21.53 0.29
N GLU A 453 -4.45 -22.65 0.68
CA GLU A 453 -4.65 -22.97 2.09
C GLU A 453 -3.34 -23.16 2.85
N GLU A 454 -2.33 -23.76 2.21
CA GLU A 454 -1.04 -24.01 2.86
C GLU A 454 -0.21 -22.74 3.05
N GLN A 455 -0.37 -21.76 2.15
CA GLN A 455 0.56 -20.64 2.03
C GLN A 455 0.02 -19.32 2.61
N VAL A 456 -1.30 -19.09 2.58
CA VAL A 456 -1.91 -17.87 3.15
C VAL A 456 -1.91 -17.96 4.68
N LYS A 457 -1.45 -16.90 5.33
CA LYS A 457 -1.53 -16.68 6.78
C LYS A 457 -1.88 -15.24 7.02
N SER A 458 -3.15 -14.92 6.84
CA SER A 458 -3.64 -13.57 6.71
C SER A 458 -4.75 -13.22 7.67
N SER A 459 -4.48 -12.18 8.44
CA SER A 459 -5.43 -11.57 9.36
C SER A 459 -6.25 -10.47 8.70
N TRP A 460 -6.02 -10.13 7.43
CA TRP A 460 -6.69 -9.00 6.77
C TRP A 460 -8.18 -9.27 6.53
N PRO A 461 -9.10 -8.45 7.07
CA PRO A 461 -10.51 -8.54 6.73
C PRO A 461 -10.86 -7.75 5.47
N ILE A 462 -11.40 -8.43 4.45
CA ILE A 462 -11.58 -7.85 3.10
C ILE A 462 -13.02 -7.47 2.75
N ASP A 463 -14.00 -7.90 3.55
CA ASP A 463 -15.43 -7.67 3.30
C ASP A 463 -16.14 -7.07 4.54
N LEU A 464 -15.68 -5.89 4.94
CA LEU A 464 -16.21 -5.15 6.10
C LEU A 464 -16.95 -3.89 5.68
N GLU A 465 -18.09 -3.66 6.32
CA GLU A 465 -18.94 -2.49 6.07
C GLU A 465 -18.63 -1.32 7.02
N TRP A 466 -18.17 -1.59 8.25
CA TRP A 466 -17.77 -0.57 9.23
C TRP A 466 -16.72 -1.12 10.20
N ILE A 467 -16.17 -0.25 11.06
CA ILE A 467 -14.99 -0.53 11.90
C ILE A 467 -15.31 -1.46 13.09
N ASP A 468 -16.49 -1.32 13.68
CA ASP A 468 -16.88 -2.01 14.93
C ASP A 468 -17.60 -3.36 14.67
N VAL A 469 -17.28 -4.02 13.56
CA VAL A 469 -17.74 -5.38 13.24
C VAL A 469 -16.69 -6.36 13.75
N ASP A 470 -17.13 -7.50 14.29
CA ASP A 470 -16.25 -8.65 14.52
C ASP A 470 -15.59 -9.08 13.18
N PRO A 471 -14.27 -8.84 13.00
CA PRO A 471 -13.62 -9.09 11.72
C PRO A 471 -13.39 -10.58 11.48
N GLU A 472 -13.50 -11.45 12.50
CA GLU A 472 -13.05 -12.85 12.45
C GLU A 472 -13.68 -13.59 11.27
N LYS A 473 -14.99 -13.44 11.07
CA LYS A 473 -15.69 -14.12 9.97
C LYS A 473 -15.27 -13.63 8.58
N LYS A 474 -14.66 -12.46 8.48
CA LYS A 474 -14.28 -11.77 7.24
C LYS A 474 -12.77 -11.71 7.02
N ARG A 475 -11.96 -12.25 7.95
CA ARG A 475 -10.52 -12.44 7.76
C ARG A 475 -10.27 -13.39 6.60
N LEU A 476 -9.22 -13.10 5.84
CA LEU A 476 -8.89 -13.80 4.60
C LEU A 476 -8.78 -15.32 4.80
N ASP A 477 -8.06 -15.78 5.82
CA ASP A 477 -7.91 -17.21 6.14
C ASP A 477 -9.27 -17.90 6.39
N ASN A 478 -10.18 -17.21 7.08
CA ASN A 478 -11.50 -17.75 7.39
C ASN A 478 -12.42 -17.75 6.15
N LEU A 479 -12.24 -16.81 5.22
CA LEU A 479 -12.99 -16.79 3.97
C LEU A 479 -12.52 -17.90 3.02
N ILE A 480 -11.21 -18.11 2.89
CA ILE A 480 -10.64 -19.21 2.08
C ILE A 480 -11.20 -20.56 2.53
N ARG A 481 -11.17 -20.82 3.84
CA ARG A 481 -11.68 -22.07 4.41
C ARG A 481 -13.19 -22.30 4.14
N ARG A 482 -13.99 -21.23 4.12
CA ARG A 482 -15.44 -21.32 3.83
C ARG A 482 -15.76 -21.51 2.37
N THR A 483 -15.02 -20.85 1.47
CA THR A 483 -15.17 -21.01 0.02
C THR A 483 -15.12 -22.48 -0.36
N ARG A 484 -14.20 -23.23 0.26
CA ARG A 484 -14.09 -24.67 0.08
C ARG A 484 -15.34 -25.43 0.51
N GLU A 485 -15.87 -25.18 1.71
CA GLU A 485 -17.06 -25.88 2.21
C GLU A 485 -18.23 -25.78 1.21
N LEU A 486 -18.41 -24.62 0.57
CA LEU A 486 -19.44 -24.39 -0.44
C LEU A 486 -19.20 -25.14 -1.75
N GLU A 487 -17.95 -25.20 -2.23
CA GLU A 487 -17.58 -25.94 -3.45
C GLU A 487 -17.69 -27.48 -3.26
N PHE A 488 -17.43 -27.99 -2.05
CA PHE A 488 -17.61 -29.40 -1.69
C PHE A 488 -19.10 -29.80 -1.57
N ASP A 489 -19.97 -28.90 -1.13
CA ASP A 489 -21.42 -29.16 -1.05
C ASP A 489 -22.08 -29.13 -2.45
N GLU A 490 -21.59 -28.33 -3.40
CA GLU A 490 -22.08 -28.32 -4.79
C GLU A 490 -21.58 -29.51 -5.65
N SER A 491 -20.53 -30.21 -5.20
CA SER A 491 -19.93 -31.35 -5.90
C SER A 491 -20.36 -32.72 -5.36
N CYS A 492 -21.27 -32.77 -4.39
CA CYS A 492 -21.83 -34.01 -3.85
C CYS A 492 -23.20 -34.32 -4.54
N PRO A 493 -23.34 -35.43 -5.27
CA PRO A 493 -24.50 -35.72 -6.13
C PRO A 493 -25.80 -36.05 -5.38
#